data_AF-A0A495T0I7-F1
#
_entry.id   AF-A0A495T0I7-F1
#
_cell.length_a   1.000
_cell.length_b   1.000
_cell.length_c   1.000
_cell.angle_alpha   90.00
_cell.angle_beta   90.00
_cell.angle_gamma   90.00
#
_symmetry.space_group_name_H-M   'P 1'
#
loop_
_entity.id
_entity.type
_entity.pdbx_description
1 polymer ?
#
loop_
_entity_poly.entity_id
_entity_poly.type
_entity_poly.pdbx_seq_one_letter_code
_entity_poly.pdbx_strand_id
1 'polypeptide(L)'
;MTDGTCEGAGEGGDGIRWGDGIQWLAEIGGPRTGGSAAGRPDEDGEIGGVVFARGIPPRELARRMGADPAAGTEPISDTEVRDLDIEVYRPGDDGDGVIRVGECGGWSFAIEYGDSTGGELLTEIARDGVEVVHFRPMPEQRPALLDYARDGAVLCGFGLGEERWRWGQEPDLLVPDLIAASVLERDGVTPCDPAAAGSAGAGAGAGAAHRRALGAVERRFGLSLPRAALDGLRLPAYAVRGKPGMQPR
;
A
#
# COMPACT_ATOMS: atom_id res chain seq x y z
N MET A 1 -24.87 26.05 42.19
CA MET A 1 -23.73 26.29 41.29
C MET A 1 -23.75 25.17 40.28
N THR A 2 -24.43 25.44 39.16
CA THR A 2 -24.61 24.54 38.02
C THR A 2 -23.77 25.03 36.85
N ASP A 3 -23.47 24.06 35.99
CA ASP A 3 -23.13 24.14 34.55
C ASP A 3 -21.70 24.38 34.07
N GLY A 4 -21.35 23.59 33.04
CA GLY A 4 -20.59 24.10 31.90
C GLY A 4 -19.63 23.10 31.25
N THR A 5 -20.09 21.92 30.82
CA THR A 5 -20.18 21.49 29.39
C THR A 5 -18.86 21.31 28.63
N CYS A 6 -18.65 20.08 28.15
CA CYS A 6 -17.80 19.75 27.02
C CYS A 6 -18.44 20.30 25.73
N GLU A 7 -17.79 21.22 25.02
CA GLU A 7 -17.94 21.38 23.57
C GLU A 7 -16.91 22.37 23.03
N GLY A 8 -16.38 22.06 21.85
CA GLY A 8 -15.38 22.87 21.16
C GLY A 8 -14.89 22.16 19.89
N ALA A 9 -15.84 21.77 19.03
CA ALA A 9 -15.57 21.43 17.65
C ALA A 9 -15.01 22.67 16.94
N GLY A 10 -13.81 22.56 16.37
CA GLY A 10 -13.30 23.52 15.41
C GLY A 10 -13.67 23.08 14.00
N GLU A 11 -14.72 23.67 13.44
CA GLU A 11 -15.01 23.63 12.01
C GLU A 11 -14.25 24.77 11.30
N GLY A 12 -13.46 24.41 10.28
CA GLY A 12 -12.82 25.36 9.38
C GLY A 12 -11.89 24.69 8.37
N GLY A 13 -12.40 24.48 7.14
CA GLY A 13 -11.63 24.22 5.91
C GLY A 13 -11.38 22.74 5.55
N ASP A 14 -12.13 22.25 4.56
CA ASP A 14 -12.06 20.90 3.95
C ASP A 14 -12.05 19.70 4.91
N GLY A 15 -13.27 19.26 5.26
CA GLY A 15 -13.54 18.10 6.11
C GLY A 15 -13.20 16.75 5.48
N ILE A 16 -11.95 16.52 5.12
CA ILE A 16 -11.42 15.16 4.93
C ILE A 16 -11.09 14.62 6.32
N ARG A 17 -11.86 13.62 6.77
CA ARG A 17 -11.49 12.82 7.95
C ARG A 17 -10.20 12.06 7.64
N TRP A 18 -9.07 12.59 8.10
CA TRP A 18 -7.82 11.85 8.16
C TRP A 18 -7.95 10.81 9.28
N GLY A 19 -8.14 9.54 8.92
CA GLY A 19 -8.33 8.51 9.94
C GLY A 19 -8.86 7.16 9.46
N ASP A 20 -8.80 6.85 8.17
CA ASP A 20 -8.91 5.44 7.79
C ASP A 20 -7.57 4.76 8.11
N GLY A 21 -7.64 3.66 8.85
CA GLY A 21 -6.53 2.74 8.98
C GLY A 21 -6.15 2.13 7.63
N ILE A 22 -5.11 1.31 7.55
CA ILE A 22 -4.71 0.68 6.27
C ILE A 22 -5.45 -0.64 6.00
N GLN A 23 -6.31 -1.08 6.91
CA GLN A 23 -7.00 -2.37 6.82
C GLN A 23 -7.82 -2.56 5.54
N TRP A 24 -8.34 -1.46 4.98
CA TRP A 24 -9.11 -1.51 3.75
C TRP A 24 -8.27 -1.85 2.51
N LEU A 25 -6.93 -1.79 2.58
CA LEU A 25 -6.04 -2.26 1.51
C LEU A 25 -6.25 -3.75 1.20
N ALA A 26 -6.77 -4.55 2.14
CA ALA A 26 -7.16 -5.95 1.89
C ALA A 26 -8.27 -6.11 0.83
N GLU A 27 -8.93 -5.02 0.45
CA GLU A 27 -9.99 -5.00 -0.56
C GLU A 27 -9.44 -4.68 -1.97
N ILE A 28 -8.21 -4.17 -2.07
CA ILE A 28 -7.55 -3.93 -3.37
C ILE A 28 -7.27 -5.27 -4.03
N GLY A 29 -7.71 -5.43 -5.28
CA GLY A 29 -7.56 -6.68 -6.04
C GLY A 29 -8.56 -7.79 -5.67
N GLY A 30 -9.55 -7.51 -4.81
CA GLY A 30 -10.66 -8.44 -4.57
C GLY A 30 -11.61 -8.53 -5.79
N PRO A 31 -12.36 -9.64 -5.97
CA PRO A 31 -13.34 -9.72 -7.05
C PRO A 31 -14.39 -8.61 -6.91
N ARG A 32 -14.42 -7.67 -7.86
CA ARG A 32 -15.46 -6.64 -7.94
C ARG A 32 -16.80 -7.37 -8.08
N THR A 33 -17.72 -7.16 -7.14
CA THR A 33 -19.07 -7.73 -7.22
C THR A 33 -19.88 -6.97 -8.27
N GLY A 34 -19.69 -7.34 -9.53
CA GLY A 34 -20.41 -6.79 -10.68
C GLY A 34 -19.53 -6.57 -11.90
N GLY A 35 -19.44 -7.59 -12.75
CA GLY A 35 -18.75 -7.51 -14.05
C GLY A 35 -18.17 -8.84 -14.46
N SER A 36 -18.64 -9.38 -15.59
CA SER A 36 -18.29 -10.70 -16.11
C SER A 36 -16.78 -10.91 -16.25
N ALA A 37 -16.27 -11.99 -15.65
CA ALA A 37 -14.93 -12.53 -15.88
C ALA A 37 -14.85 -13.13 -17.30
N ALA A 38 -14.46 -12.32 -18.27
CA ALA A 38 -13.93 -12.75 -19.54
C ALA A 38 -12.72 -11.86 -19.84
N GLY A 39 -11.55 -12.48 -20.00
CA GLY A 39 -10.24 -11.81 -20.01
C GLY A 39 -10.18 -10.50 -20.79
N ARG A 40 -9.91 -9.42 -20.06
CA ARG A 40 -9.21 -8.26 -20.60
C ARG A 40 -7.75 -8.39 -20.16
N PRO A 41 -6.79 -8.14 -21.05
CA PRO A 41 -5.43 -7.84 -20.60
C PRO A 41 -5.54 -6.63 -19.66
N ASP A 42 -4.90 -6.77 -18.51
CA ASP A 42 -4.34 -5.74 -17.64
C ASP A 42 -5.02 -4.38 -17.82
N GLU A 43 -5.97 -4.03 -16.96
CA GLU A 43 -6.57 -2.69 -17.01
C GLU A 43 -5.47 -1.67 -16.69
N ASP A 44 -4.94 -1.02 -17.74
CA ASP A 44 -3.96 0.07 -17.66
C ASP A 44 -4.36 1.05 -16.53
N GLY A 45 -3.47 1.23 -15.54
CA GLY A 45 -3.74 2.08 -14.38
C GLY A 45 -4.47 1.42 -13.20
N GLU A 46 -4.48 0.09 -13.08
CA GLU A 46 -4.80 -0.57 -11.79
C GLU A 46 -3.67 -0.39 -10.77
N ILE A 47 -4.04 -0.38 -9.48
CA ILE A 47 -3.11 -0.12 -8.37
C ILE A 47 -2.24 -1.36 -8.13
N GLY A 48 -0.94 -1.23 -8.37
CA GLY A 48 0.05 -2.28 -8.16
C GLY A 48 0.53 -2.43 -6.72
N GLY A 49 0.30 -1.43 -5.87
CA GLY A 49 0.76 -1.44 -4.48
C GLY A 49 0.73 -0.07 -3.81
N VAL A 50 1.15 -0.06 -2.53
CA VAL A 50 1.38 1.17 -1.76
C VAL A 50 2.68 1.04 -0.98
N VAL A 51 3.58 2.01 -1.17
CA VAL A 51 4.80 2.17 -0.38
C VAL A 51 4.59 3.27 0.65
N PHE A 52 4.89 3.01 1.91
CA PHE A 52 4.96 4.00 2.98
C PHE A 52 6.42 4.18 3.39
N ALA A 53 6.89 5.43 3.51
CA ALA A 53 8.24 5.75 3.99
C ALA A 53 8.23 6.83 5.07
N ARG A 54 8.90 6.57 6.20
CA ARG A 54 9.07 7.52 7.31
C ARG A 54 10.50 8.03 7.36
N GLY A 55 10.64 9.34 7.59
CA GLY A 55 11.93 10.03 7.65
C GLY A 55 12.34 10.75 6.37
N ILE A 56 11.54 10.64 5.30
CA ILE A 56 11.73 11.37 4.04
C ILE A 56 10.41 12.02 3.58
N PRO A 57 10.46 13.17 2.90
CA PRO A 57 9.28 13.80 2.30
C PRO A 57 8.82 13.08 1.02
N PRO A 58 7.58 13.30 0.54
CA PRO A 58 7.02 12.55 -0.59
C PRO A 58 7.83 12.68 -1.89
N ARG A 59 8.41 13.85 -2.13
CA ARG A 59 9.29 14.11 -3.28
C ARG A 59 10.59 13.30 -3.24
N GLU A 60 11.13 13.07 -2.05
CA GLU A 60 12.32 12.24 -1.88
C GLU A 60 11.98 10.75 -2.01
N LEU A 61 10.79 10.33 -1.55
CA LEU A 61 10.28 8.99 -1.84
C LEU A 61 10.20 8.75 -3.35
N ALA A 62 9.60 9.68 -4.11
CA ALA A 62 9.54 9.58 -5.57
C ALA A 62 10.94 9.46 -6.21
N ARG A 63 11.91 10.26 -5.75
CA ARG A 63 13.30 10.19 -6.22
C ARG A 63 13.91 8.80 -5.99
N ARG A 64 13.73 8.23 -4.80
CA ARG A 64 14.26 6.90 -4.45
C ARG A 64 13.57 5.77 -5.20
N MET A 65 12.34 6.00 -5.66
CA MET A 65 11.65 5.13 -6.62
C MET A 65 12.11 5.36 -8.07
N GLY A 66 13.07 6.25 -8.34
CA GLY A 66 13.63 6.44 -9.67
C GLY A 66 13.01 7.58 -10.48
N ALA A 67 12.08 8.33 -9.92
CA ALA A 67 11.54 9.51 -10.59
C ALA A 67 12.56 10.66 -10.66
N ASP A 68 12.45 11.50 -11.70
CA ASP A 68 13.00 12.85 -11.68
C ASP A 68 12.08 13.75 -10.81
N PRO A 69 12.56 14.26 -9.67
CA PRO A 69 11.73 15.08 -8.77
C PRO A 69 11.31 16.44 -9.36
N ALA A 70 11.89 16.86 -10.49
CA ALA A 70 11.50 18.05 -11.24
C ALA A 70 10.41 17.77 -12.30
N ALA A 71 10.15 16.50 -12.63
CA ALA A 71 9.22 16.08 -13.67
C ALA A 71 7.84 15.65 -13.12
N GLY A 72 7.52 16.06 -11.89
CA GLY A 72 6.21 15.78 -11.29
C GLY A 72 5.09 16.53 -12.01
N THR A 73 3.93 15.91 -12.09
CA THR A 73 2.72 16.58 -12.58
C THR A 73 2.18 17.55 -11.53
N GLU A 74 1.31 18.46 -11.97
CA GLU A 74 0.32 19.04 -11.06
C GLU A 74 -0.51 17.91 -10.40
N PRO A 75 -1.13 18.13 -9.23
CA PRO A 75 -1.91 17.09 -8.56
C PRO A 75 -3.03 16.51 -9.44
N ILE A 76 -3.02 15.18 -9.62
CA ILE A 76 -4.01 14.42 -10.38
C ILE A 76 -4.71 13.36 -9.52
N SER A 77 -5.96 13.06 -9.89
CA SER A 77 -6.75 11.97 -9.32
C SER A 77 -6.33 10.62 -9.89
N ASP A 78 -6.81 9.53 -9.28
CA ASP A 78 -6.63 8.16 -9.80
C ASP A 78 -7.27 7.96 -11.16
N THR A 79 -8.39 8.62 -11.40
CA THR A 79 -9.05 8.54 -12.71
C THR A 79 -8.16 9.13 -13.79
N GLU A 80 -7.56 10.29 -13.55
CA GLU A 80 -6.64 10.94 -14.50
C GLU A 80 -5.33 10.15 -14.69
N VAL A 81 -4.92 9.27 -13.77
CA VAL A 81 -3.76 8.37 -13.98
C VAL A 81 -4.02 7.40 -15.12
N ARG A 82 -5.26 6.95 -15.30
CA ARG A 82 -5.66 6.05 -16.40
C ARG A 82 -5.52 6.72 -17.77
N ASP A 83 -5.48 8.05 -17.81
CA ASP A 83 -5.33 8.84 -19.04
C ASP A 83 -3.86 9.12 -19.40
N LEU A 84 -2.89 8.60 -18.63
CA LEU A 84 -1.45 8.82 -18.85
C LEU A 84 -0.82 7.86 -19.88
N ASP A 85 -1.63 7.13 -20.66
CA ASP A 85 -1.15 6.15 -21.66
C ASP A 85 -0.09 5.17 -21.08
N ILE A 86 -0.32 4.62 -19.88
CA ILE A 86 0.62 3.70 -19.21
C ILE A 86 0.64 2.36 -19.95
N GLU A 87 1.76 2.02 -20.58
CA GLU A 87 1.95 0.70 -21.20
C GLU A 87 2.66 -0.24 -20.23
N VAL A 88 1.90 -1.09 -19.54
CA VAL A 88 2.42 -1.94 -18.45
C VAL A 88 3.39 -3.01 -18.93
N TYR A 89 3.27 -3.48 -20.18
CA TYR A 89 4.12 -4.54 -20.72
C TYR A 89 4.64 -4.20 -22.12
N ARG A 90 5.96 -4.30 -22.29
CA ARG A 90 6.64 -4.20 -23.59
C ARG A 90 7.47 -5.46 -23.84
N PRO A 91 7.31 -6.14 -24.99
CA PRO A 91 8.12 -7.30 -25.30
C PRO A 91 9.62 -6.97 -25.37
N GLY A 92 10.39 -7.47 -24.40
CA GLY A 92 11.85 -7.32 -24.35
C GLY A 92 12.35 -5.98 -23.81
N ASP A 93 11.47 -5.18 -23.19
CA ASP A 93 11.81 -3.91 -22.54
C ASP A 93 10.94 -3.72 -21.29
N ASP A 94 11.28 -2.73 -20.49
CA ASP A 94 10.56 -2.34 -19.29
C ASP A 94 9.20 -1.67 -19.62
N GLY A 95 8.19 -1.90 -18.77
CA GLY A 95 6.90 -1.23 -18.85
C GLY A 95 6.95 0.22 -18.38
N ASP A 96 5.81 0.91 -18.37
CA ASP A 96 5.67 2.21 -17.72
C ASP A 96 5.25 2.04 -16.26
N GLY A 97 5.94 2.74 -15.37
CA GLY A 97 5.63 2.81 -13.95
C GLY A 97 5.30 4.24 -13.55
N VAL A 98 4.15 4.43 -12.90
CA VAL A 98 3.71 5.72 -12.36
C VAL A 98 3.42 5.59 -10.88
N ILE A 99 3.75 6.63 -10.12
CA ILE A 99 3.34 6.76 -8.72
C ILE A 99 2.58 8.07 -8.49
N ARG A 100 1.65 8.05 -7.54
CA ARG A 100 1.10 9.27 -6.92
C ARG A 100 1.57 9.35 -5.48
N VAL A 101 2.12 10.50 -5.07
CA VAL A 101 2.75 10.64 -3.74
C VAL A 101 2.04 11.66 -2.85
N GLY A 102 2.00 11.36 -1.55
CA GLY A 102 1.43 12.25 -0.54
C GLY A 102 2.02 11.97 0.84
N GLU A 103 1.47 12.63 1.85
CA GLU A 103 1.88 12.44 3.25
C GLU A 103 0.64 12.20 4.12
N CYS A 104 0.75 11.26 5.07
CA CYS A 104 -0.27 11.01 6.08
C CYS A 104 0.36 10.46 7.36
N GLY A 105 -0.02 10.99 8.52
CA GLY A 105 0.40 10.43 9.81
C GLY A 105 1.92 10.39 10.05
N GLY A 106 2.68 11.32 9.46
CA GLY A 106 4.16 11.34 9.53
C GLY A 106 4.86 10.33 8.60
N TRP A 107 4.11 9.70 7.71
CA TRP A 107 4.61 8.85 6.64
C TRP A 107 4.37 9.51 5.28
N SER A 108 5.40 9.55 4.44
CA SER A 108 5.20 9.72 3.01
C SER A 108 4.61 8.42 2.46
N PHE A 109 3.74 8.52 1.46
CA PHE A 109 3.23 7.35 0.76
C PHE A 109 3.31 7.52 -0.75
N ALA A 110 3.41 6.41 -1.47
CA ALA A 110 3.31 6.32 -2.91
C ALA A 110 2.29 5.24 -3.28
N ILE A 111 1.28 5.61 -4.06
CA ILE A 111 0.35 4.67 -4.70
C ILE A 111 0.95 4.31 -6.05
N GLU A 112 1.11 3.01 -6.30
CA GLU A 112 1.83 2.48 -7.46
C GLU A 112 0.87 2.05 -8.57
N TYR A 113 1.26 2.32 -9.82
CA TYR A 113 0.53 1.96 -11.03
C TYR A 113 1.49 1.40 -12.08
N GLY A 114 1.02 0.41 -12.84
CA GLY A 114 1.81 -0.24 -13.88
C GLY A 114 3.07 -0.90 -13.33
N ASP A 115 4.15 -0.81 -14.10
CA ASP A 115 5.46 -1.40 -13.79
C ASP A 115 6.28 -0.52 -12.82
N SER A 116 5.69 -0.21 -11.66
CA SER A 116 6.32 0.61 -10.62
C SER A 116 7.50 -0.11 -9.95
N THR A 117 8.46 0.67 -9.49
CA THR A 117 9.77 0.20 -9.02
C THR A 117 9.85 -0.04 -7.50
N GLY A 118 8.78 0.20 -6.74
CA GLY A 118 8.82 0.22 -5.27
C GLY A 118 9.30 -1.09 -4.64
N GLY A 119 8.89 -2.22 -5.20
CA GLY A 119 9.34 -3.54 -4.75
C GLY A 119 10.81 -3.82 -5.07
N GLU A 120 11.28 -3.40 -6.25
CA GLU A 120 12.66 -3.62 -6.69
C GLU A 120 13.65 -2.71 -5.95
N LEU A 121 13.25 -1.47 -5.69
CA LEU A 121 14.07 -0.46 -5.04
C LEU A 121 13.82 -0.38 -3.52
N LEU A 122 13.12 -1.35 -2.93
CA LEU A 122 12.72 -1.30 -1.53
C LEU A 122 13.89 -1.03 -0.56
N THR A 123 15.04 -1.68 -0.80
CA THR A 123 16.25 -1.47 0.00
C THR A 123 16.90 -0.10 -0.25
N GLU A 124 16.85 0.42 -1.47
CA GLU A 124 17.31 1.77 -1.79
C GLU A 124 16.46 2.83 -1.09
N ILE A 125 15.13 2.66 -1.12
CA ILE A 125 14.17 3.55 -0.44
C ILE A 125 14.47 3.56 1.07
N ALA A 126 14.78 2.40 1.66
CA ALA A 126 15.01 2.22 3.09
C ALA A 126 16.40 2.66 3.60
N ARG A 127 17.29 3.22 2.76
CA ARG A 127 18.62 3.65 3.23
C ARG A 127 18.55 4.85 4.20
N ASP A 128 19.63 5.05 4.94
CA ASP A 128 19.87 6.23 5.79
C ASP A 128 18.83 6.44 6.90
N GLY A 129 18.45 5.36 7.62
CA GLY A 129 17.51 5.44 8.74
C GLY A 129 16.03 5.48 8.32
N VAL A 130 15.72 5.40 7.03
CA VAL A 130 14.35 5.43 6.53
C VAL A 130 13.67 4.09 6.80
N GLU A 131 12.47 4.16 7.39
CA GLU A 131 11.61 3.00 7.57
C GLU A 131 10.63 2.91 6.41
N VAL A 132 10.44 1.72 5.86
CA VAL A 132 9.59 1.50 4.69
C VAL A 132 8.67 0.31 4.92
N VAL A 133 7.38 0.49 4.66
CA VAL A 133 6.39 -0.60 4.59
C VAL A 133 5.84 -0.64 3.18
N HIS A 134 5.92 -1.81 2.52
CA HIS A 134 5.39 -2.01 1.17
C HIS A 134 4.27 -3.04 1.19
N PHE A 135 3.10 -2.66 0.71
CA PHE A 135 1.97 -3.55 0.52
C PHE A 135 1.74 -3.78 -0.97
N ARG A 136 1.67 -5.06 -1.37
CA ARG A 136 1.37 -5.49 -2.74
C ARG A 136 0.13 -6.38 -2.75
N PRO A 137 -0.98 -5.98 -3.38
CA PRO A 137 -2.21 -6.78 -3.39
C PRO A 137 -2.08 -8.11 -4.15
N MET A 138 -1.20 -8.18 -5.17
CA MET A 138 -0.92 -9.37 -5.98
C MET A 138 -2.18 -10.14 -6.47
N PRO A 139 -3.12 -9.48 -7.18
CA PRO A 139 -4.40 -10.08 -7.57
C PRO A 139 -4.25 -11.33 -8.45
N GLU A 140 -3.32 -11.35 -9.41
CA GLU A 140 -3.07 -12.54 -10.23
C GLU A 140 -2.19 -13.60 -9.56
N GLN A 141 -1.42 -13.21 -8.53
CA GLN A 141 -0.36 -14.03 -7.93
C GLN A 141 -0.41 -13.99 -6.39
N ARG A 142 -1.50 -14.52 -5.82
CA ARG A 142 -1.69 -14.58 -4.37
C ARG A 142 -0.56 -15.36 -3.66
N PRO A 143 -0.23 -15.00 -2.40
CA PRO A 143 -0.90 -14.03 -1.52
C PRO A 143 -0.53 -12.55 -1.78
N ALA A 144 -1.34 -11.63 -1.25
CA ALA A 144 -0.93 -10.24 -1.09
C ALA A 144 0.30 -10.20 -0.16
N LEU A 145 1.30 -9.40 -0.50
CA LEU A 145 2.59 -9.39 0.18
C LEU A 145 2.76 -8.11 1.00
N LEU A 146 3.43 -8.26 2.14
CA LEU A 146 3.84 -7.15 2.97
C LEU A 146 5.31 -7.28 3.31
N ASP A 147 6.05 -6.21 3.08
CA ASP A 147 7.47 -6.10 3.40
C ASP A 147 7.71 -4.89 4.30
N TYR A 148 8.58 -5.05 5.29
CA TYR A 148 9.11 -3.98 6.12
C TYR A 148 10.63 -3.93 5.98
N ALA A 149 11.15 -2.77 5.63
CA ALA A 149 12.56 -2.51 5.41
C ALA A 149 13.03 -1.28 6.18
N ARG A 150 14.30 -1.30 6.59
CA ARG A 150 14.98 -0.19 7.25
C ARG A 150 16.49 -0.32 7.05
N ASP A 151 17.17 0.82 6.99
CA ASP A 151 18.64 0.90 6.92
C ASP A 151 19.22 0.07 5.77
N GLY A 152 18.53 0.07 4.63
CA GLY A 152 18.95 -0.63 3.42
C GLY A 152 18.71 -2.14 3.41
N ALA A 153 17.94 -2.68 4.37
CA ALA A 153 17.67 -4.11 4.48
C ALA A 153 16.18 -4.40 4.69
N VAL A 154 15.69 -5.48 4.09
CA VAL A 154 14.36 -6.04 4.42
C VAL A 154 14.48 -6.77 5.76
N LEU A 155 13.81 -6.25 6.78
CA LEU A 155 13.83 -6.81 8.13
C LEU A 155 12.81 -7.93 8.27
N CYS A 156 11.58 -7.73 7.82
CA CYS A 156 10.58 -8.79 7.82
C CYS A 156 9.59 -8.65 6.68
N GLY A 157 9.08 -9.76 6.16
CA GLY A 157 7.95 -9.77 5.26
C GLY A 157 7.18 -11.09 5.32
N PHE A 158 5.92 -11.06 4.87
CA PHE A 158 5.03 -12.21 4.81
C PHE A 158 3.90 -12.00 3.80
N GLY A 159 3.29 -13.10 3.37
CA GLY A 159 2.03 -13.08 2.63
C GLY A 159 0.84 -13.05 3.58
N LEU A 160 -0.20 -12.28 3.25
CA LEU A 160 -1.46 -12.30 4.01
C LEU A 160 -2.12 -13.68 3.88
N GLY A 161 -2.48 -14.28 5.02
CA GLY A 161 -2.94 -15.67 5.13
C GLY A 161 -1.82 -16.71 5.13
N GLU A 162 -0.57 -16.28 4.96
CA GLU A 162 0.63 -17.11 4.97
C GLU A 162 1.64 -16.63 6.04
N GLU A 163 1.16 -16.01 7.12
CA GLU A 163 2.01 -15.34 8.13
C GLU A 163 2.98 -16.26 8.87
N ARG A 164 2.83 -17.59 8.73
CA ARG A 164 3.81 -18.58 9.21
C ARG A 164 5.07 -18.65 8.34
N TRP A 165 4.97 -18.25 7.08
CA TRP A 165 6.04 -18.21 6.10
C TRP A 165 6.55 -16.78 5.99
N ARG A 166 7.62 -16.52 6.74
CA ARG A 166 8.20 -15.17 6.89
C ARG A 166 9.62 -15.14 6.34
N TRP A 167 10.04 -13.99 5.85
CA TRP A 167 11.39 -13.75 5.33
C TRP A 167 11.95 -12.43 5.87
N GLY A 168 13.21 -12.13 5.53
CA GLY A 168 13.94 -10.96 6.00
C GLY A 168 15.03 -11.30 7.02
N GLN A 169 15.76 -10.30 7.48
CA GLN A 169 16.85 -10.47 8.48
C GLN A 169 16.33 -10.75 9.88
N GLU A 170 15.13 -10.26 10.19
CA GLU A 170 14.41 -10.41 11.45
C GLU A 170 12.99 -10.94 11.16
N PRO A 171 12.85 -12.16 10.60
CA PRO A 171 11.56 -12.65 10.07
C PRO A 171 10.46 -12.73 11.14
N ASP A 172 10.81 -12.84 12.42
CA ASP A 172 9.86 -12.93 13.53
C ASP A 172 9.52 -11.58 14.18
N LEU A 173 10.02 -10.47 13.64
CA LEU A 173 9.85 -9.12 14.21
C LEU A 173 8.40 -8.75 14.52
N LEU A 174 7.46 -9.18 13.66
CA LEU A 174 6.03 -8.87 13.78
C LEU A 174 5.19 -9.99 14.42
N VAL A 175 5.80 -11.11 14.82
CA VAL A 175 5.07 -12.23 15.46
C VAL A 175 4.30 -11.78 16.71
N PRO A 176 4.87 -10.99 17.64
CA PRO A 176 4.12 -10.52 18.81
C PRO A 176 2.86 -9.71 18.43
N ASP A 177 2.95 -8.87 17.41
CA ASP A 177 1.84 -8.05 16.92
C ASP A 177 0.75 -8.91 16.25
N LEU A 178 1.16 -9.91 15.47
CA LEU A 178 0.27 -10.87 14.82
C LEU A 178 -0.48 -11.74 15.85
N ILE A 179 0.18 -12.14 16.93
CA ILE A 179 -0.46 -12.86 18.05
C ILE A 179 -1.45 -11.94 18.77
N ALA A 180 -1.05 -10.70 19.07
CA ALA A 180 -1.92 -9.73 19.74
C ALA A 180 -3.17 -9.40 18.89
N ALA A 181 -3.08 -9.49 17.58
CA ALA A 181 -4.19 -9.31 16.64
C ALA A 181 -5.02 -10.58 16.38
N SER A 182 -4.69 -11.69 17.05
CA SER A 182 -5.29 -13.02 16.82
C SER A 182 -5.15 -13.50 15.38
N VAL A 183 -4.10 -13.09 14.66
CA VAL A 183 -3.77 -13.67 13.35
C VAL A 183 -3.13 -15.05 13.56
N LEU A 184 -2.19 -15.10 14.51
CA LEU A 184 -1.50 -16.31 14.94
C LEU A 184 -1.84 -16.64 16.39
N GLU A 185 -1.84 -17.93 16.71
CA GLU A 185 -1.90 -18.46 18.05
C GLU A 185 -0.62 -18.12 18.83
N ARG A 186 -0.62 -18.38 20.14
CA ARG A 186 0.51 -18.08 21.03
C ARG A 186 1.84 -18.73 20.64
N ASP A 187 1.80 -19.77 19.82
CA ASP A 187 3.00 -20.43 19.29
C ASP A 187 3.69 -19.63 18.17
N GLY A 188 3.05 -18.57 17.65
CA GLY A 188 3.60 -17.72 16.58
C GLY A 188 3.65 -18.39 15.21
N VAL A 189 2.96 -19.52 15.04
CA VAL A 189 3.01 -20.35 13.82
C VAL A 189 1.61 -20.78 13.38
N THR A 190 0.77 -21.20 14.32
CA THR A 190 -0.57 -21.71 14.02
C THR A 190 -1.52 -20.54 13.75
N PRO A 191 -2.21 -20.48 12.59
CA PRO A 191 -3.24 -19.46 12.35
C PRO A 191 -4.44 -19.65 13.28
N CYS A 192 -4.97 -18.56 13.86
CA CYS A 192 -6.20 -18.63 14.67
C CYS A 192 -7.45 -18.93 13.81
N ASP A 193 -7.41 -18.63 12.52
CA ASP A 193 -8.46 -18.98 11.56
C ASP A 193 -7.87 -19.84 10.44
N PRO A 194 -7.90 -21.19 10.58
CA PRO A 194 -7.34 -22.09 9.59
C PRO A 194 -8.13 -22.10 8.27
N ALA A 195 -9.37 -21.59 8.22
CA ALA A 195 -10.10 -21.43 6.96
C ALA A 195 -9.60 -20.22 6.15
N ALA A 196 -8.96 -19.25 6.80
CA ALA A 196 -8.21 -18.19 6.14
C ALA A 196 -6.82 -18.66 5.66
N ALA A 197 -6.24 -19.65 6.34
CA ALA A 197 -4.95 -20.24 5.98
C ALA A 197 -5.10 -21.30 4.88
N GLY A 198 -4.95 -20.87 3.62
CA GLY A 198 -4.63 -21.80 2.53
C GLY A 198 -5.81 -22.36 1.73
N SER A 199 -6.77 -21.53 1.28
CA SER A 199 -7.57 -21.95 0.14
C SER A 199 -7.79 -20.84 -0.90
N ALA A 200 -7.59 -21.25 -2.16
CA ALA A 200 -8.07 -20.54 -3.34
C ALA A 200 -9.61 -20.53 -3.31
N GLY A 201 -10.18 -19.66 -2.48
CA GLY A 201 -11.60 -19.51 -2.28
C GLY A 201 -11.82 -18.32 -1.35
N ALA A 202 -11.99 -17.15 -1.94
CA ALA A 202 -12.25 -15.91 -1.23
C ALA A 202 -13.60 -16.01 -0.50
N GLY A 203 -13.58 -16.49 0.74
CA GLY A 203 -14.70 -16.39 1.68
C GLY A 203 -14.57 -15.12 2.54
N ALA A 204 -15.65 -14.77 3.23
CA ALA A 204 -15.68 -13.64 4.19
C ALA A 204 -14.63 -13.77 5.32
N GLY A 205 -14.21 -14.99 5.66
CA GLY A 205 -13.19 -15.28 6.69
C GLY A 205 -11.77 -14.85 6.31
N ALA A 206 -11.36 -15.07 5.05
CA ALA A 206 -10.05 -14.63 4.55
C ALA A 206 -9.91 -13.09 4.62
N GLY A 207 -10.96 -12.36 4.24
CA GLY A 207 -10.97 -10.90 4.36
C GLY A 207 -10.85 -10.41 5.82
N ALA A 208 -11.44 -11.13 6.78
CA ALA A 208 -11.30 -10.78 8.21
C ALA A 208 -9.89 -11.06 8.75
N ALA A 209 -9.23 -12.14 8.32
CA ALA A 209 -7.84 -12.42 8.69
C ALA A 209 -6.88 -11.37 8.09
N HIS A 210 -7.02 -11.05 6.80
CA HIS A 210 -6.21 -10.02 6.13
C HIS A 210 -6.35 -8.65 6.81
N ARG A 211 -7.58 -8.24 7.15
CA ARG A 211 -7.81 -6.99 7.91
C ARG A 211 -7.15 -7.02 9.28
N ARG A 212 -7.12 -8.15 9.98
CA ARG A 212 -6.43 -8.27 11.27
C ARG A 212 -4.92 -8.17 11.13
N ALA A 213 -4.34 -8.79 10.10
CA ALA A 213 -2.90 -8.68 9.80
C ALA A 213 -2.51 -7.25 9.44
N LEU A 214 -3.24 -6.60 8.53
CA LEU A 214 -3.02 -5.18 8.22
C LEU A 214 -3.25 -4.28 9.44
N GLY A 215 -4.23 -4.59 10.30
CA GLY A 215 -4.45 -3.87 11.55
C GLY A 215 -3.31 -4.04 12.57
N ALA A 216 -2.61 -5.19 12.57
CA ALA A 216 -1.41 -5.37 13.38
C ALA A 216 -0.28 -4.46 12.91
N VAL A 217 -0.03 -4.44 11.59
CA VAL A 217 0.98 -3.58 10.95
C VAL A 217 0.65 -2.10 11.16
N GLU A 218 -0.61 -1.72 10.95
CA GLU A 218 -1.13 -0.37 11.20
C GLU A 218 -0.77 0.12 12.59
N ARG A 219 -1.10 -0.67 13.63
CA ARG A 219 -0.81 -0.31 15.03
C ARG A 219 0.68 -0.29 15.33
N ARG A 220 1.45 -1.24 14.78
CA ARG A 220 2.89 -1.35 15.03
C ARG A 220 3.66 -0.14 14.53
N PHE A 221 3.28 0.39 13.37
CA PHE A 221 3.99 1.46 12.67
C PHE A 221 3.28 2.82 12.73
N GLY A 222 2.03 2.86 13.19
CA GLY A 222 1.19 4.06 13.20
C GLY A 222 0.79 4.49 11.79
N LEU A 223 0.56 3.53 10.89
CA LEU A 223 0.19 3.83 9.50
C LEU A 223 -1.26 4.30 9.41
N SER A 224 -1.52 5.22 8.50
CA SER A 224 -2.86 5.62 8.10
C SER A 224 -2.83 6.01 6.63
N LEU A 225 -3.90 5.70 5.91
CA LEU A 225 -4.09 6.13 4.54
C LEU A 225 -5.58 6.39 4.34
N PRO A 226 -5.99 7.66 4.09
CA PRO A 226 -7.39 7.94 3.83
C PRO A 226 -7.80 7.18 2.56
N ARG A 227 -8.99 6.56 2.57
CA ARG A 227 -9.49 5.87 1.36
C ARG A 227 -9.61 6.81 0.17
N ALA A 228 -9.86 8.10 0.45
CA ALA A 228 -9.85 9.17 -0.55
C ALA A 228 -8.52 9.27 -1.32
N ALA A 229 -7.39 8.79 -0.79
CA ALA A 229 -6.12 8.77 -1.52
C ALA A 229 -6.23 8.00 -2.86
N LEU A 230 -7.06 6.97 -2.91
CA LEU A 230 -7.36 6.26 -4.16
C LEU A 230 -8.45 6.97 -4.96
N ASP A 231 -9.57 7.37 -4.37
CA ASP A 231 -10.72 7.77 -5.20
C ASP A 231 -10.80 9.27 -5.50
N GLY A 232 -10.49 10.14 -4.54
CA GLY A 232 -10.87 11.56 -4.59
C GLY A 232 -9.73 12.57 -4.40
N LEU A 233 -8.61 12.13 -3.80
CA LEU A 233 -7.49 13.01 -3.51
C LEU A 233 -6.64 13.19 -4.76
N ARG A 234 -6.38 14.45 -5.09
CA ARG A 234 -5.46 14.82 -6.15
C ARG A 234 -4.06 14.90 -5.57
N LEU A 235 -3.12 14.18 -6.15
CA LEU A 235 -1.74 14.03 -5.67
C LEU A 235 -0.76 14.24 -6.83
N PRO A 236 0.41 14.86 -6.61
CA PRO A 236 1.45 14.90 -7.63
C PRO A 236 1.81 13.49 -8.10
N ALA A 237 1.91 13.30 -9.41
CA ALA A 237 2.30 12.05 -10.02
C ALA A 237 3.70 12.12 -10.64
N TYR A 238 4.39 11.00 -10.68
CA TYR A 238 5.73 10.87 -11.23
C TYR A 238 5.87 9.59 -12.03
N ALA A 239 6.55 9.66 -13.18
CA ALA A 239 7.07 8.48 -13.85
C ALA A 239 8.28 7.96 -13.07
N VAL A 240 8.27 6.67 -12.74
CA VAL A 240 9.36 5.96 -12.06
C VAL A 240 10.06 4.95 -12.97
N ARG A 241 9.39 4.58 -14.07
CA ARG A 241 9.92 3.71 -15.13
C ARG A 241 9.27 4.07 -16.46
N GLY A 242 10.00 3.84 -17.54
CA GLY A 242 9.49 4.07 -18.89
C GLY A 242 9.23 5.55 -19.19
N LYS A 243 8.29 5.82 -20.09
CA LYS A 243 7.93 7.17 -20.54
C LYS A 243 6.41 7.31 -20.76
N PRO A 244 5.60 7.16 -19.70
CA PRO A 244 4.17 7.41 -19.77
C PRO A 244 3.88 8.86 -20.17
N GLY A 245 2.70 9.10 -20.74
CA GLY A 245 2.21 10.42 -21.08
C GLY A 245 1.87 11.23 -19.83
N MET A 246 2.86 11.86 -19.20
CA MET A 246 2.72 12.63 -17.94
C MET A 246 1.91 13.94 -18.07
N GLN A 247 1.04 14.05 -19.08
CA GLN A 247 0.04 15.09 -19.25
C GLN A 247 -1.31 14.39 -19.46
N PRO A 248 -2.26 14.50 -18.49
CA PRO A 248 -3.60 13.93 -18.66
C PRO A 248 -4.25 14.51 -19.91
N ARG A 249 -4.94 13.67 -20.69
CA ARG A 249 -5.65 14.09 -21.91
C ARG A 249 -7.06 14.60 -21.65
#